data_AF-A0A8S0ZRF8-F1
#
_entry.id   AF-A0A8S0ZRF8-F1
#
_cell.length_a   1.000
_cell.length_b   1.000
_cell.length_c   1.000
_cell.angle_alpha   90.00
_cell.angle_beta   90.00
_cell.angle_gamma   90.00
#
_symmetry.space_group_name_H-M   'P 1'
#
loop_
_entity.id
_entity.type
_entity.pdbx_description
1 polymer ?
#
loop_
_entity_poly.entity_id
_entity_poly.type
_entity_poly.pdbx_seq_one_letter_code
_entity_poly.pdbx_strand_id
1 'polypeptide(L)'
;METLNELTTVLKPFEYVTRESSGQKYVTISKIIPMLNCLTTELNSITPNSAIVKECKDVLLRELKRRYGMIELNDHAAIATILDPRFKNLHFQDPSACGRAIQKLRTMVVGQLSSPSESEDDVSSTAPPEYDFWKHHKELAHGHKKKKKSHQGDEVSLYLSNPVVSLKSNPFAEWDDMKLVFPCLYKYAQQYLIVVATSVPSECLFSKAGATMTQTRNRLSSKYLEQLLFLGNLNAEKFFV
;
A
#
# COMPACT_ATOMS: atom_id res chain seq x y z
N MET A 1 40.32 -3.55 6.72
CA MET A 1 39.29 -2.49 6.80
C MET A 1 38.53 -2.34 5.49
N GLU A 2 39.19 -2.37 4.33
CA GLU A 2 38.54 -2.26 3.01
C GLU A 2 37.39 -3.26 2.77
N THR A 3 37.62 -4.56 3.02
CA THR A 3 36.57 -5.59 2.90
C THR A 3 35.34 -5.32 3.79
N LEU A 4 35.53 -4.80 5.01
CA LEU A 4 34.43 -4.47 5.91
C LEU A 4 33.64 -3.26 5.42
N ASN A 5 34.31 -2.28 4.82
CA ASN A 5 33.66 -1.13 4.20
C ASN A 5 32.85 -1.56 2.97
N GLU A 6 33.40 -2.41 2.10
CA GLU A 6 32.66 -2.98 0.96
C GLU A 6 31.45 -3.80 1.41
N LEU A 7 31.62 -4.63 2.45
CA LEU A 7 30.51 -5.41 3.02
C LEU A 7 29.42 -4.49 3.58
N THR A 8 29.80 -3.41 4.27
CA THR A 8 28.85 -2.41 4.78
C THR A 8 28.06 -1.77 3.64
N THR A 9 28.71 -1.46 2.52
CA THR A 9 28.05 -0.93 1.32
C THR A 9 27.01 -1.91 0.77
N VAL A 10 27.31 -3.22 0.73
CA VAL A 10 26.37 -4.25 0.27
C VAL A 10 25.20 -4.47 1.24
N LEU A 11 25.43 -4.36 2.55
CA LEU A 11 24.42 -4.63 3.58
C LEU A 11 23.54 -3.42 3.93
N LYS A 12 24.01 -2.20 3.69
CA LYS A 12 23.26 -0.97 4.02
C LYS A 12 21.86 -0.89 3.38
N PRO A 13 21.64 -1.30 2.12
CA PRO A 13 20.30 -1.36 1.54
C PRO A 13 19.36 -2.33 2.28
N PHE A 14 19.88 -3.47 2.76
CA PHE A 14 19.08 -4.42 3.55
C PHE A 14 18.68 -3.86 4.91
N GLU A 15 19.59 -3.13 5.57
CA GLU A 15 19.28 -2.43 6.82
C GLU A 15 18.12 -1.46 6.61
N TYR A 16 18.18 -0.65 5.54
CA TYR A 16 17.11 0.29 5.20
C TYR A 16 15.77 -0.43 4.98
N VAL A 17 15.74 -1.44 4.10
CA VAL A 17 14.50 -2.18 3.78
C VAL A 17 13.92 -2.88 5.01
N THR A 18 14.78 -3.45 5.85
CA THR A 18 14.36 -4.11 7.10
C THR A 18 13.76 -3.10 8.07
N ARG A 19 14.43 -1.97 8.29
CA ARG A 19 13.92 -0.90 9.17
C ARG A 19 12.60 -0.34 8.66
N GLU A 20 12.52 -0.07 7.36
CA GLU A 20 11.34 0.53 6.75
C GLU A 20 10.12 -0.42 6.79
N SER A 21 10.31 -1.71 6.50
CA SER A 21 9.25 -2.73 6.54
C SER A 21 8.82 -3.16 7.95
N SER A 22 9.64 -2.87 8.96
CA SER A 22 9.35 -3.11 10.38
C SER A 22 8.50 -2.02 11.04
N GLY A 23 8.13 -0.98 10.29
CA GLY A 23 7.29 0.11 10.78
C GLY A 23 5.84 -0.29 11.05
N GLN A 24 5.18 0.49 11.92
CA GLN A 24 3.76 0.34 12.25
C GLN A 24 2.95 1.65 12.22
N LYS A 25 3.62 2.81 12.08
CA LYS A 25 2.98 4.14 12.08
C LYS A 25 2.73 4.69 10.67
N TYR A 26 3.02 3.90 9.66
CA TYR A 26 2.89 4.25 8.25
C TYR A 26 2.67 2.97 7.44
N VAL A 27 2.17 3.12 6.22
CA VAL A 27 1.91 2.01 5.30
C VAL A 27 3.22 1.28 4.94
N THR A 28 3.29 -0.02 5.20
CA THR A 28 4.46 -0.86 4.93
C THR A 28 4.25 -1.89 3.82
N ILE A 29 3.09 -2.55 3.75
CA ILE A 29 2.87 -3.65 2.79
C ILE A 29 3.02 -3.21 1.33
N SER A 30 2.52 -2.02 0.97
CA SER A 30 2.59 -1.48 -0.39
C SER A 30 4.02 -1.09 -0.82
N LYS A 31 4.93 -0.95 0.15
CA LYS A 31 6.33 -0.63 -0.10
C LYS A 31 7.15 -1.87 -0.46
N ILE A 32 6.65 -3.08 -0.22
CA ILE A 32 7.45 -4.31 -0.33
C ILE A 32 7.91 -4.57 -1.76
N ILE A 33 7.00 -4.55 -2.75
CA ILE A 33 7.38 -4.75 -4.16
C ILE A 33 8.34 -3.64 -4.63
N PRO A 34 8.06 -2.34 -4.43
CA PRO A 34 8.99 -1.26 -4.76
C PRO A 34 10.37 -1.41 -4.10
N MET A 35 10.41 -1.68 -2.80
CA MET A 35 11.66 -1.80 -2.05
C MET A 35 12.49 -3.00 -2.53
N LEU A 36 11.88 -4.14 -2.82
CA LEU A 36 12.60 -5.32 -3.32
C LEU A 36 13.16 -5.10 -4.72
N ASN A 37 12.41 -4.41 -5.58
CA ASN A 37 12.88 -4.03 -6.90
C ASN A 37 14.09 -3.07 -6.78
N CYS A 38 13.94 -1.96 -6.04
CA CYS A 38 15.01 -1.00 -5.79
C CYS A 38 16.24 -1.65 -5.13
N LEU A 39 16.04 -2.52 -4.14
CA LEU A 39 17.10 -3.27 -3.47
C LEU A 39 17.88 -4.14 -4.45
N THR A 40 17.19 -4.85 -5.33
CA THR A 40 17.82 -5.70 -6.35
C THR A 40 18.60 -4.85 -7.36
N THR A 41 18.03 -3.72 -7.81
CA THR A 41 18.72 -2.77 -8.69
C THR A 41 19.98 -2.19 -8.05
N GLU A 42 19.91 -1.76 -6.80
CA GLU A 42 21.03 -1.19 -6.06
C GLU A 42 22.12 -2.23 -5.79
N LEU A 43 21.76 -3.45 -5.39
CA LEU A 43 22.75 -4.52 -5.23
C LEU A 43 23.47 -4.82 -6.54
N ASN A 44 22.75 -4.85 -7.66
CA ASN A 44 23.33 -5.12 -8.97
C ASN A 44 24.32 -4.03 -9.40
N SER A 45 24.09 -2.77 -9.04
CA SER A 45 24.99 -1.65 -9.37
C SER A 45 26.27 -1.62 -8.54
N ILE A 46 26.28 -2.23 -7.34
CA ILE A 46 27.48 -2.32 -6.50
C ILE A 46 28.48 -3.30 -7.13
N THR A 47 29.72 -2.87 -7.36
CA THR A 47 30.82 -3.72 -7.85
C THR A 47 31.91 -3.84 -6.78
N PRO A 48 31.88 -4.87 -5.91
CA PRO A 48 32.91 -5.06 -4.90
C PRO A 48 34.24 -5.48 -5.56
N ASN A 49 35.37 -5.13 -4.96
CA ASN A 49 36.67 -5.63 -5.41
C ASN A 49 37.00 -6.96 -4.75
N SER A 50 36.66 -7.09 -3.46
CA SER A 50 36.96 -8.26 -2.65
C SER A 50 36.17 -9.50 -3.10
N ALA A 51 36.87 -10.63 -3.31
CA ALA A 51 36.25 -11.88 -3.74
C ALA A 51 35.16 -12.37 -2.78
N ILE A 52 35.38 -12.25 -1.46
CA ILE A 52 34.40 -12.67 -0.45
C ILE A 52 33.14 -11.79 -0.46
N VAL A 53 33.27 -10.50 -0.77
CA VAL A 53 32.13 -9.58 -0.85
C VAL A 53 31.34 -9.81 -2.14
N LYS A 54 32.01 -10.16 -3.24
CA LYS A 54 31.34 -10.62 -4.48
C LYS A 54 30.51 -11.87 -4.20
N GLU A 55 31.09 -12.87 -3.55
CA GLU A 55 30.37 -14.09 -3.17
C GLU A 55 29.18 -13.79 -2.25
N CYS A 56 29.37 -12.91 -1.26
CA CYS A 56 28.30 -12.46 -0.37
C CYS A 56 27.16 -11.79 -1.15
N LYS A 57 27.46 -10.86 -2.06
CA LYS A 57 26.47 -10.22 -2.95
C LYS A 57 25.70 -11.27 -3.76
N ASP A 58 26.39 -12.25 -4.34
CA ASP A 58 25.75 -13.30 -5.15
C ASP A 58 24.82 -14.18 -4.33
N VAL A 59 25.21 -14.52 -3.09
CA VAL A 59 24.36 -15.24 -2.14
C VAL A 59 23.13 -14.41 -1.77
N LEU A 60 23.31 -13.12 -1.49
CA LEU A 60 22.21 -12.21 -1.14
C LEU A 60 21.20 -12.08 -2.29
N LEU A 61 21.67 -11.88 -3.52
CA LEU A 61 20.81 -11.82 -4.71
C LEU A 61 20.05 -13.15 -4.92
N ARG A 62 20.74 -14.28 -4.74
CA ARG A 62 20.14 -15.61 -4.84
C ARG A 62 19.05 -15.82 -3.79
N GLU A 63 19.31 -15.45 -2.55
CA GLU A 63 18.34 -15.57 -1.45
C GLU A 63 17.16 -14.61 -1.61
N LEU A 64 17.38 -13.38 -2.11
CA LEU A 64 16.31 -12.45 -2.46
C LEU A 64 15.38 -13.07 -3.51
N LYS A 65 15.94 -13.60 -4.60
CA LYS A 65 15.15 -14.29 -5.63
C LYS A 65 14.44 -15.52 -5.08
N ARG A 66 15.11 -16.33 -4.25
CA ARG A 66 14.54 -17.55 -3.67
C ARG A 66 13.36 -17.26 -2.74
N ARG A 67 13.46 -16.21 -1.92
CA ARG A 67 12.44 -15.88 -0.91
C ARG A 67 11.35 -14.97 -1.44
N TYR A 68 11.69 -14.04 -2.32
CA TYR A 68 10.79 -12.99 -2.78
C TYR A 68 10.54 -12.98 -4.28
N GLY A 69 11.09 -13.93 -5.06
CA GLY A 69 10.89 -13.96 -6.52
C GLY A 69 9.43 -14.15 -6.97
N MET A 70 8.54 -14.56 -6.06
CA MET A 70 7.10 -14.69 -6.30
C MET A 70 6.28 -13.63 -5.53
N ILE A 71 6.90 -12.56 -5.02
CA ILE A 71 6.21 -11.56 -4.19
C ILE A 71 5.12 -10.81 -4.96
N GLU A 72 5.35 -10.54 -6.24
CA GLU A 72 4.36 -9.93 -7.14
C GLU A 72 3.15 -10.85 -7.37
N LEU A 73 3.30 -12.15 -7.07
CA LEU A 73 2.21 -13.10 -7.15
C LEU A 73 1.38 -13.17 -5.86
N ASN A 74 1.81 -12.52 -4.77
CA ASN A 74 1.03 -12.40 -3.55
C ASN A 74 0.00 -11.28 -3.71
N ASP A 75 -1.28 -11.64 -3.68
CA ASP A 75 -2.36 -10.67 -3.93
C ASP A 75 -2.41 -9.52 -2.94
N HIS A 76 -2.06 -9.74 -1.66
CA HIS A 76 -2.07 -8.66 -0.66
C HIS A 76 -0.99 -7.63 -0.96
N ALA A 77 0.25 -8.08 -1.22
CA ALA A 77 1.35 -7.19 -1.57
C ALA A 77 1.11 -6.50 -2.91
N ALA A 78 0.67 -7.25 -3.93
CA ALA A 78 0.45 -6.72 -5.27
C ALA A 78 -0.69 -5.69 -5.32
N ILE A 79 -1.85 -6.01 -4.74
CA ILE A 79 -2.99 -5.10 -4.72
C ILE A 79 -2.70 -3.88 -3.85
N ALA A 80 -2.06 -4.05 -2.68
CA ALA A 80 -1.68 -2.90 -1.85
C ALA A 80 -0.68 -1.98 -2.55
N THR A 81 0.28 -2.54 -3.31
CA THR A 81 1.23 -1.75 -4.10
C THR A 81 0.51 -0.96 -5.20
N ILE A 82 -0.42 -1.59 -5.92
CA ILE A 82 -1.23 -0.92 -6.95
C ILE A 82 -2.08 0.20 -6.35
N LEU A 83 -2.71 -0.05 -5.20
CA LEU A 83 -3.54 0.92 -4.49
C LEU A 83 -2.73 2.02 -3.80
N ASP A 84 -1.40 1.97 -3.76
CA ASP A 84 -0.60 3.06 -3.21
C ASP A 84 -0.30 4.10 -4.29
N PRO A 85 -0.81 5.34 -4.17
CA PRO A 85 -0.65 6.36 -5.22
C PRO A 85 0.81 6.73 -5.49
N ARG A 86 1.73 6.39 -4.57
CA ARG A 86 3.17 6.63 -4.71
C ARG A 86 3.85 5.65 -5.67
N PHE A 87 3.27 4.47 -5.87
CA PHE A 87 3.92 3.37 -6.59
C PHE A 87 3.10 2.84 -7.76
N LYS A 88 1.79 2.61 -7.55
CA LYS A 88 0.89 2.01 -8.54
C LYS A 88 1.48 0.73 -9.14
N ASN A 89 1.56 0.64 -10.46
CA ASN A 89 2.13 -0.48 -11.19
C ASN A 89 3.60 -0.27 -11.61
N LEU A 90 4.27 0.80 -11.14
CA LEU A 90 5.60 1.21 -11.63
C LEU A 90 6.70 0.18 -11.38
N HIS A 91 6.66 -0.50 -10.23
CA HIS A 91 7.76 -1.35 -9.77
C HIS A 91 7.58 -2.84 -10.07
N PHE A 92 6.51 -3.24 -10.76
CA PHE A 92 6.33 -4.64 -11.16
C PHE A 92 7.37 -5.02 -12.22
N GLN A 93 8.04 -6.15 -12.01
CA GLN A 93 9.00 -6.75 -12.93
C GLN A 93 8.37 -7.86 -13.78
N ASP A 94 7.28 -8.48 -13.31
CA ASP A 94 6.51 -9.47 -14.05
C ASP A 94 5.20 -8.83 -14.59
N PRO A 95 5.11 -8.54 -15.90
CA PRO A 95 3.91 -7.96 -16.50
C PRO A 95 2.66 -8.83 -16.33
N SER A 96 2.83 -10.16 -16.24
CA SER A 96 1.71 -11.09 -16.05
C SER A 96 1.20 -11.07 -14.61
N ALA A 97 2.11 -11.02 -13.62
CA ALA A 97 1.74 -10.81 -12.21
C ALA A 97 1.00 -9.47 -12.02
N CYS A 98 1.52 -8.39 -12.62
CA CYS A 98 0.90 -7.07 -12.61
C CYS A 98 -0.50 -7.08 -13.24
N GLY A 99 -0.64 -7.63 -14.45
CA GLY A 99 -1.92 -7.72 -15.15
C GLY A 99 -2.95 -8.52 -14.37
N ARG A 100 -2.54 -9.63 -13.73
CA ARG A 100 -3.41 -10.44 -12.87
C ARG A 100 -3.86 -9.69 -11.62
N ALA A 101 -2.97 -8.95 -10.96
CA ALA A 101 -3.31 -8.16 -9.78
C ALA A 101 -4.29 -7.03 -10.12
N ILE A 102 -4.08 -6.33 -11.26
CA ILE A 102 -5.02 -5.32 -11.78
C ILE A 102 -6.37 -5.96 -12.10
N GLN A 103 -6.39 -7.11 -12.77
CA GLN A 103 -7.64 -7.81 -13.09
C GLN A 103 -8.39 -8.25 -11.83
N LYS A 104 -7.67 -8.73 -10.81
CA LYS A 104 -8.25 -9.07 -9.52
C LYS A 104 -8.87 -7.85 -8.84
N LEU A 105 -8.16 -6.72 -8.83
CA LEU A 105 -8.68 -5.46 -8.29
C LEU A 105 -9.94 -5.00 -9.04
N ARG A 106 -9.97 -5.12 -10.38
CA ARG A 106 -11.19 -4.83 -11.18
C ARG A 106 -12.36 -5.71 -10.78
N THR A 107 -12.16 -7.02 -10.63
CA THR A 107 -13.22 -7.95 -10.20
C THR A 107 -13.75 -7.59 -8.81
N MET A 108 -12.87 -7.17 -7.90
CA MET A 108 -13.27 -6.72 -6.55
C MET A 108 -14.16 -5.47 -6.62
N VAL A 109 -13.77 -4.47 -7.42
CA VAL A 109 -14.57 -3.25 -7.62
C VAL A 109 -15.93 -3.55 -8.24
N VAL A 110 -16.01 -4.40 -9.27
CA VAL A 110 -17.29 -4.76 -9.93
C VAL A 110 -18.20 -5.59 -9.02
N GLY A 111 -17.62 -6.46 -8.18
CA GLY A 111 -18.38 -7.27 -7.23
C GLY A 111 -19.18 -6.44 -6.21
N GLN A 112 -18.71 -5.23 -5.87
CA GLN A 112 -19.44 -4.29 -5.00
C GLN A 112 -20.67 -3.69 -5.66
N LEU A 113 -20.66 -3.41 -6.98
CA LEU A 113 -21.82 -2.87 -7.71
C LEU A 113 -22.97 -3.88 -7.85
N SER A 114 -22.71 -5.17 -7.59
CA SER A 114 -23.69 -6.25 -7.75
C SER A 114 -24.38 -6.65 -6.43
N SER A 115 -24.06 -5.97 -5.32
CA SER A 115 -24.68 -6.21 -4.02
C SER A 115 -25.82 -5.20 -3.80
N PRO A 116 -27.05 -5.64 -3.43
CA PRO A 116 -28.16 -4.71 -3.18
C PRO A 116 -27.87 -3.97 -1.87
N SER A 117 -27.32 -2.76 -1.98
CA SER A 117 -27.34 -1.81 -0.87
C SER A 117 -28.60 -0.98 -1.00
N GLU A 118 -29.38 -0.99 0.09
CA GLU A 118 -30.63 -0.29 0.31
C GLU A 118 -30.50 1.18 -0.09
N SER A 119 -31.40 1.59 -0.98
CA SER A 119 -31.66 2.97 -1.37
C SER A 119 -32.37 3.68 -0.23
N GLU A 120 -31.79 4.77 0.27
CA GLU A 120 -32.55 5.83 0.92
C GLU A 120 -32.91 6.86 -0.15
N ASP A 121 -34.22 7.01 -0.36
CA ASP A 121 -34.88 7.95 -1.25
C ASP A 121 -34.99 9.36 -0.63
N ASP A 122 -35.40 10.31 -1.51
CA ASP A 122 -36.23 11.52 -1.26
C ASP A 122 -35.48 12.87 -1.28
N VAL A 123 -35.93 13.97 -1.91
CA VAL A 123 -37.17 14.37 -2.62
C VAL A 123 -36.80 15.40 -3.72
N SER A 124 -37.62 15.46 -4.78
CA SER A 124 -37.67 16.54 -5.79
C SER A 124 -38.43 17.80 -5.31
N SER A 125 -38.08 18.99 -5.81
CA SER A 125 -38.99 20.14 -5.90
C SER A 125 -38.64 21.07 -7.08
N THR A 126 -39.67 21.52 -7.80
CA THR A 126 -39.64 22.33 -9.03
C THR A 126 -39.98 23.81 -8.78
N ALA A 127 -39.40 24.73 -9.57
CA ALA A 127 -39.77 26.16 -9.68
C ALA A 127 -39.40 26.73 -11.07
N PRO A 128 -39.99 27.87 -11.54
CA PRO A 128 -40.21 28.24 -12.96
C PRO A 128 -38.99 28.77 -13.75
N PRO A 129 -39.09 28.94 -15.09
CA PRO A 129 -37.92 29.11 -15.95
C PRO A 129 -37.41 30.55 -15.98
N GLU A 130 -36.27 30.77 -15.33
CA GLU A 130 -35.42 31.95 -15.51
C GLU A 130 -34.49 31.75 -16.71
N TYR A 131 -34.10 32.84 -17.37
CA TYR A 131 -33.27 32.88 -18.58
C TYR A 131 -31.99 32.03 -18.43
N ASP A 132 -31.88 30.97 -19.25
CA ASP A 132 -30.77 30.02 -19.22
C ASP A 132 -29.67 30.41 -20.21
N PHE A 133 -28.66 31.11 -19.69
CA PHE A 133 -27.44 31.50 -20.39
C PHE A 133 -26.67 30.32 -21.01
N TRP A 134 -26.87 29.08 -20.52
CA TRP A 134 -26.12 27.89 -20.95
C TRP A 134 -26.86 27.00 -21.95
N LYS A 135 -27.96 27.49 -22.54
CA LYS A 135 -28.74 26.74 -23.55
C LYS A 135 -27.86 26.18 -24.69
N HIS A 136 -26.87 26.95 -25.12
CA HIS A 136 -25.94 26.56 -26.18
C HIS A 136 -24.96 25.46 -25.74
N HIS A 137 -24.52 25.43 -24.48
CA HIS A 137 -23.67 24.38 -23.93
C HIS A 137 -24.43 23.04 -23.81
N LYS A 138 -25.72 23.09 -23.48
CA LYS A 138 -26.59 21.89 -23.40
C LYS A 138 -26.85 21.28 -24.78
N GLU A 139 -26.97 22.09 -25.82
CA GLU A 139 -27.07 21.63 -27.22
C GLU A 139 -25.78 20.95 -27.70
N LEU A 140 -24.60 21.43 -27.27
CA LEU A 140 -23.30 20.79 -27.52
C LEU A 140 -23.10 19.49 -26.74
N ALA A 141 -23.68 19.36 -25.54
CA ALA A 141 -23.60 18.15 -24.72
C ALA A 141 -24.41 16.96 -25.28
N HIS A 142 -25.42 17.22 -26.13
CA HIS A 142 -26.31 16.17 -26.67
C HIS A 142 -26.14 15.90 -28.17
N GLY A 143 -25.50 16.78 -28.93
CA GLY A 143 -25.20 16.58 -30.34
C GLY A 143 -23.74 16.21 -30.57
N HIS A 144 -23.41 14.91 -30.56
CA HIS A 144 -22.41 14.22 -31.42
C HIS A 144 -22.12 12.79 -30.89
N LYS A 145 -23.07 11.87 -31.10
CA LYS A 145 -22.77 10.42 -31.14
C LYS A 145 -22.48 10.02 -32.58
N LYS A 146 -21.21 9.84 -32.94
CA LYS A 146 -20.79 8.85 -33.95
C LYS A 146 -19.61 8.03 -33.42
N LYS A 147 -19.79 6.71 -33.47
CA LYS A 147 -19.02 5.66 -32.83
C LYS A 147 -17.51 5.71 -33.13
N LYS A 148 -16.70 5.86 -32.08
CA LYS A 148 -15.69 4.87 -31.69
C LYS A 148 -16.06 4.42 -30.28
N LYS A 149 -15.97 3.12 -29.97
CA LYS A 149 -15.96 2.67 -28.57
C LYS A 149 -14.67 3.22 -27.94
N SER A 150 -14.75 4.46 -27.45
CA SER A 150 -13.80 4.96 -26.46
C SER A 150 -14.24 4.33 -25.16
N HIS A 151 -13.46 3.39 -24.63
CA HIS A 151 -13.62 2.98 -23.24
C HIS A 151 -13.52 4.27 -22.39
N GLN A 152 -14.64 4.75 -21.84
CA GLN A 152 -14.55 5.42 -20.54
C GLN A 152 -13.96 4.34 -19.64
N GLY A 153 -12.67 4.45 -19.34
CA GLY A 153 -11.96 3.44 -18.57
C GLY A 153 -12.68 3.19 -17.25
N ASP A 154 -12.66 1.94 -16.78
CA ASP A 154 -13.10 1.65 -15.42
C ASP A 154 -12.31 2.49 -14.39
N GLU A 155 -12.84 2.62 -13.18
CA GLU A 155 -12.25 3.39 -12.08
C GLU A 155 -10.75 3.07 -11.88
N VAL A 156 -10.40 1.78 -12.02
CA VAL A 156 -9.02 1.27 -11.94
C VAL A 156 -8.14 1.87 -13.04
N SER A 157 -8.60 1.89 -14.28
CA SER A 157 -7.85 2.40 -15.43
C SER A 157 -7.65 3.91 -15.34
N LEU A 158 -8.67 4.65 -14.86
CA LEU A 158 -8.55 6.09 -14.63
C LEU A 158 -7.51 6.39 -13.53
N TYR A 159 -7.58 5.70 -12.39
CA TYR A 159 -6.62 5.86 -11.30
C TYR A 159 -5.18 5.53 -11.72
N LEU A 160 -4.98 4.44 -12.48
CA LEU A 160 -3.67 4.03 -12.98
C LEU A 160 -3.10 5.02 -14.00
N SER A 161 -3.95 5.77 -14.71
CA SER A 161 -3.52 6.80 -15.65
C SER A 161 -3.06 8.10 -14.99
N ASN A 162 -3.49 8.36 -13.75
CA ASN A 162 -3.02 9.54 -12.99
C ASN A 162 -1.51 9.42 -12.73
N PRO A 163 -0.78 10.54 -12.61
CA PRO A 163 0.62 10.50 -12.17
C PRO A 163 0.75 9.91 -10.76
N VAL A 164 1.96 9.42 -10.44
CA VAL A 164 2.30 9.03 -9.06
C VAL A 164 2.51 10.27 -8.20
N VAL A 165 2.20 10.14 -6.92
CA VAL A 165 2.39 11.23 -5.93
C VAL A 165 3.78 11.13 -5.28
N SER A 166 4.13 12.13 -4.48
CA SER A 166 5.42 12.16 -3.77
C SER A 166 5.58 10.97 -2.82
N LEU A 167 6.78 10.39 -2.77
CA LEU A 167 7.12 9.31 -1.81
C LEU A 167 6.95 9.74 -0.34
N LYS A 168 7.04 11.06 -0.07
CA LYS A 168 6.88 11.64 1.27
C LYS A 168 5.41 11.85 1.67
N SER A 169 4.47 11.75 0.72
CA SER A 169 3.04 11.86 1.00
C SER A 169 2.53 10.71 1.85
N ASN A 170 1.48 10.96 2.64
CA ASN A 170 0.74 9.93 3.33
C ASN A 170 -0.31 9.34 2.37
N PRO A 171 -0.26 8.03 2.04
CA PRO A 171 -1.23 7.42 1.12
C PRO A 171 -2.68 7.60 1.55
N PHE A 172 -2.99 7.57 2.84
CA PHE A 172 -4.36 7.72 3.33
C PHE A 172 -4.89 9.14 3.10
N ALA A 173 -4.05 10.16 3.28
CA ALA A 173 -4.43 11.54 3.00
C ALA A 173 -4.71 11.76 1.50
N GLU A 174 -3.86 11.19 0.64
CA GLU A 174 -4.08 11.23 -0.81
C GLU A 174 -5.40 10.51 -1.18
N TRP A 175 -5.68 9.38 -0.53
CA TRP A 175 -6.94 8.64 -0.71
C TRP A 175 -8.16 9.45 -0.24
N ASP A 176 -8.05 10.18 0.86
CA ASP A 176 -9.10 11.09 1.36
C ASP A 176 -9.43 12.19 0.35
N ASP A 177 -8.42 12.74 -0.33
CA ASP A 177 -8.59 13.78 -1.35
C ASP A 177 -9.26 13.22 -2.62
N MET A 178 -8.98 11.96 -2.97
CA MET A 178 -9.48 11.33 -4.20
C MET A 178 -10.75 10.48 -4.02
N LYS A 179 -11.28 10.35 -2.80
CA LYS A 179 -12.41 9.46 -2.46
C LYS A 179 -13.69 9.71 -3.26
N LEU A 180 -13.95 10.96 -3.68
CA LEU A 180 -15.12 11.29 -4.50
C LEU A 180 -14.96 10.84 -5.95
N VAL A 181 -13.73 10.79 -6.45
CA VAL A 181 -13.41 10.37 -7.81
C VAL A 181 -13.28 8.85 -7.90
N PHE A 182 -12.75 8.23 -6.84
CA PHE A 182 -12.47 6.79 -6.77
C PHE A 182 -13.10 6.13 -5.52
N PRO A 183 -14.44 6.12 -5.39
CA PRO A 183 -15.11 5.66 -4.17
C PRO A 183 -14.96 4.17 -3.89
N CYS A 184 -14.86 3.31 -4.91
CA CYS A 184 -14.69 1.87 -4.70
C CYS A 184 -13.23 1.55 -4.36
N LEU A 185 -12.29 2.15 -5.07
CA LEU A 185 -10.86 1.97 -4.80
C LEU A 185 -10.49 2.52 -3.43
N TYR A 186 -11.08 3.64 -3.00
CA TYR A 186 -10.88 4.20 -1.66
C TYR A 186 -11.18 3.15 -0.57
N LYS A 187 -12.32 2.44 -0.66
CA LYS A 187 -12.68 1.38 0.30
C LYS A 187 -11.62 0.29 0.36
N TYR A 188 -11.13 -0.17 -0.80
CA TYR A 188 -10.10 -1.21 -0.84
C TYR A 188 -8.73 -0.69 -0.40
N ALA A 189 -8.39 0.56 -0.70
CA ALA A 189 -7.17 1.19 -0.23
C ALA A 189 -7.13 1.21 1.30
N GLN A 190 -8.24 1.57 1.96
CA GLN A 190 -8.33 1.52 3.42
C GLN A 190 -8.10 0.11 3.99
N GLN A 191 -8.58 -0.93 3.30
CA GLN A 191 -8.45 -2.32 3.75
C GLN A 191 -7.07 -2.92 3.49
N TYR A 192 -6.44 -2.59 2.37
CA TYR A 192 -5.16 -3.19 1.97
C TYR A 192 -3.96 -2.44 2.54
N LEU A 193 -4.01 -1.11 2.63
CA LEU A 193 -2.88 -0.29 3.08
C LEU A 193 -2.65 -0.34 4.60
N ILE A 194 -3.64 -0.77 5.39
CA ILE A 194 -3.49 -0.94 6.84
C ILE A 194 -2.69 -2.20 7.21
N VAL A 195 -2.55 -3.15 6.29
CA VAL A 195 -1.83 -4.40 6.56
C VAL A 195 -0.36 -4.09 6.78
N VAL A 196 0.19 -4.57 7.90
CA VAL A 196 1.62 -4.48 8.18
C VAL A 196 2.39 -5.55 7.41
N ALA A 197 3.56 -5.19 6.89
CA ALA A 197 4.37 -6.08 6.07
C ALA A 197 5.06 -7.20 6.87
N THR A 198 5.27 -7.01 8.17
CA THR A 198 6.06 -7.91 9.01
C THR A 198 5.37 -8.15 10.36
N SER A 199 5.77 -9.20 11.05
CA SER A 199 5.39 -9.48 12.44
C SER A 199 6.16 -8.64 13.47
N VAL A 200 7.13 -7.82 13.03
CA VAL A 200 7.98 -7.04 13.95
C VAL A 200 7.18 -6.14 14.91
N PRO A 201 6.09 -5.47 14.49
CA PRO A 201 5.24 -4.71 15.41
C PRO A 201 4.70 -5.55 16.58
N SER A 202 4.20 -6.76 16.30
CA SER A 202 3.67 -7.64 17.35
C SER A 202 4.78 -8.25 18.19
N GLU A 203 5.90 -8.66 17.59
CA GLU A 203 7.08 -9.13 18.31
C GLU A 203 7.66 -8.08 19.27
N CYS A 204 7.71 -6.81 18.85
CA CYS A 204 8.14 -5.69 19.68
C CYS A 204 7.20 -5.48 20.87
N LEU A 205 5.88 -5.58 20.64
CA LEU A 205 4.89 -5.52 21.70
C LEU A 205 5.08 -6.65 22.72
N PHE A 206 5.20 -7.90 22.26
CA PHE A 206 5.39 -9.05 23.14
C PHE A 206 6.75 -9.07 23.84
N SER A 207 7.80 -8.54 23.21
CA SER A 207 9.12 -8.41 23.83
C SER A 207 9.10 -7.41 24.98
N LYS A 208 8.45 -6.25 24.80
CA LYS A 208 8.22 -5.28 25.87
C LYS A 208 7.36 -5.88 27.00
N ALA A 209 6.30 -6.60 26.64
CA ALA A 209 5.46 -7.31 27.59
C ALA A 209 6.27 -8.30 28.46
N GLY A 210 7.10 -9.11 27.81
CA GLY A 210 7.95 -10.10 28.46
C GLY A 210 8.96 -9.47 29.42
N ALA A 211 9.55 -8.33 29.03
CA ALA A 211 10.42 -7.56 29.91
C ALA A 211 9.66 -7.06 31.17
N THR A 212 8.45 -6.51 30.99
CA THR A 212 7.61 -6.06 32.11
C THR A 212 7.24 -7.21 33.05
N MET A 213 6.88 -8.38 32.51
CA MET A 213 6.56 -9.57 33.32
C MET A 213 7.75 -10.10 34.11
N THR A 214 8.92 -10.20 33.47
CA THR A 214 10.13 -10.79 34.07
C THR A 214 10.79 -9.87 35.10
N GLN A 215 10.86 -8.57 34.84
CA GLN A 215 11.53 -7.61 35.72
C GLN A 215 10.72 -7.30 37.00
N THR A 216 9.39 -7.38 36.96
CA THR A 216 8.55 -7.04 38.11
C THR A 216 8.20 -8.21 39.03
N ARG A 217 8.73 -9.43 38.80
CA ARG A 217 8.39 -10.65 39.56
C ARG A 217 6.88 -10.87 39.72
N ASN A 218 6.09 -10.34 38.79
CA ASN A 218 4.63 -10.39 38.87
C ASN A 218 4.14 -11.68 38.21
N ARG A 219 3.46 -12.54 38.97
CA ARG A 219 2.59 -13.59 38.41
C ARG A 219 1.34 -12.93 37.84
N LEU A 220 1.48 -12.21 36.73
CA LEU A 220 0.34 -11.69 35.99
C LEU A 220 -0.38 -12.86 35.33
N SER A 221 -1.70 -12.91 35.47
CA SER A 221 -2.52 -13.83 34.70
C SER A 221 -2.51 -13.43 33.23
N SER A 222 -2.73 -14.40 32.33
CA SER A 222 -2.83 -14.15 30.87
C SER A 222 -3.85 -13.05 30.56
N LYS A 223 -5.01 -13.06 31.24
CA LYS A 223 -6.07 -12.07 31.08
C LYS A 223 -5.63 -10.65 31.45
N TYR A 224 -4.86 -10.50 32.54
CA TYR A 224 -4.41 -9.17 32.97
C TYR A 224 -3.28 -8.64 32.08
N LEU A 225 -2.42 -9.53 31.58
CA LEU A 225 -1.39 -9.18 30.60
C LEU A 225 -2.03 -8.63 29.31
N GLU A 226 -3.05 -9.30 28.80
CA GLU A 226 -3.81 -8.85 27.63
C GLU A 226 -4.39 -7.45 27.82
N GLN A 227 -5.03 -7.20 28.98
CA GLN A 227 -5.57 -5.89 29.33
C GLN A 227 -4.48 -4.81 29.41
N LEU A 228 -3.34 -5.10 30.05
CA LEU A 228 -2.21 -4.16 30.11
C LEU A 228 -1.64 -3.86 28.74
N LEU A 229 -1.53 -4.86 27.86
CA LEU A 229 -1.02 -4.67 26.50
C LEU A 229 -1.99 -3.85 25.66
N PHE A 230 -3.29 -4.09 25.79
CA PHE A 230 -4.30 -3.29 25.13
C PHE A 230 -4.24 -1.82 25.60
N LEU A 231 -4.26 -1.59 26.91
CA LEU A 231 -4.24 -0.25 27.49
C LEU A 231 -2.94 0.49 27.18
N GLY A 232 -1.79 -0.19 27.25
CA GLY A 232 -0.48 0.40 26.96
C GLY A 232 -0.26 0.81 25.50
N ASN A 233 -1.06 0.29 24.56
CA ASN A 233 -1.00 0.68 23.15
C ASN A 233 -1.98 1.81 22.78
N LEU A 234 -2.85 2.23 23.69
CA LEU A 234 -3.72 3.37 23.49
C LEU A 234 -2.95 4.68 23.73
N ASN A 235 -3.20 5.70 22.91
CA ASN A 235 -2.62 7.02 23.12
C ASN A 235 -3.09 7.60 24.46
N ALA A 236 -2.18 8.23 25.21
CA ALA A 236 -2.48 8.86 26.51
C ALA A 236 -3.66 9.86 26.43
N GLU A 237 -3.80 10.54 25.29
CA GLU A 237 -4.91 11.46 25.00
C GLU A 237 -6.29 10.80 25.02
N LYS A 238 -6.39 9.48 24.81
CA LYS A 238 -7.67 8.74 24.92
C LYS A 238 -8.05 8.41 26.36
N PHE A 239 -7.15 8.61 27.32
CA PHE A 239 -7.37 8.30 28.74
C PHE A 239 -7.69 9.52 29.59
N PHE A 240 -7.25 10.70 29.17
CA PHE A 240 -7.39 11.95 29.93
C PHE A 240 -8.20 12.98 29.15
N VAL A 241 -9.46 12.64 28.87
CA VAL A 241 -10.50 13.59 28.40
C VAL A 241 -11.39 13.93 29.59
#